data_AF-A0A2V9NF62-F1
#
_entry.id   AF-A0A2V9NF62-F1
#
_cell.length_a   1.000
_cell.length_b   1.000
_cell.length_c   1.000
_cell.angle_alpha   90.00
_cell.angle_beta   90.00
_cell.angle_gamma   90.00
#
_symmetry.space_group_name_H-M   'P 1'
#
loop_
_entity.id
_entity.type
_entity.pdbx_description
1 polymer ?
#
loop_
_entity_poly.entity_id
_entity_poly.type
_entity_poly.pdbx_seq_one_letter_code
_entity_poly.pdbx_strand_id
1 'polypeptide(L)'
;MRLGNPESGPVFPNEAGRPADLNNMLNRLILPVLNRCEVCKKSESVHGADAGHKYKRDASLPEWHGWHAFRRGLATNLYRLGVPDKTIQAILRHADVTTTMKCYVKTTRPDVKAGMEKFETDLENRLSDSNRTVKAALPASAHPV
;
A
#
# COMPACT_ATOMS: atom_id res chain seq x y z
N MET A 1 5.80 -10.73 21.80
CA MET A 1 6.93 -9.85 22.14
C MET A 1 6.49 -8.39 22.02
N ARG A 2 6.28 -7.70 23.14
CA ARG A 2 6.17 -6.23 23.18
C ARG A 2 7.35 -5.75 24.02
N LEU A 3 8.34 -5.10 23.40
CA LEU A 3 9.52 -4.58 24.10
C LEU A 3 9.30 -3.20 24.73
N GLY A 4 8.08 -2.66 24.69
CA GLY A 4 7.83 -1.27 25.06
C GLY A 4 8.48 -0.32 24.06
N ASN A 5 9.09 0.75 24.56
CA ASN A 5 9.85 1.73 23.78
C ASN A 5 11.31 1.76 24.26
N PRO A 6 12.13 0.74 23.91
CA PRO A 6 13.50 0.68 24.39
C PRO A 6 14.33 1.83 23.80
N GLU A 7 14.98 2.62 24.65
CA GLU A 7 15.85 3.74 24.24
C GLU A 7 17.18 3.27 23.62
N SER A 8 17.54 2.00 23.83
CA SER A 8 18.73 1.38 23.25
C SER A 8 18.51 -0.10 22.95
N GLY A 9 19.36 -0.66 22.08
CA GLY A 9 19.29 -2.05 21.64
C GLY A 9 18.52 -2.25 20.31
N PRO A 10 18.46 -3.50 19.81
CA PRO A 10 17.79 -3.80 18.56
C PRO A 10 16.27 -3.63 18.68
N VAL A 11 15.67 -2.91 17.72
CA VAL A 11 14.21 -2.71 17.62
C VAL A 11 13.44 -4.04 17.55
N PHE A 12 14.02 -5.02 16.84
CA PHE A 12 13.49 -6.37 16.76
C PHE A 12 14.53 -7.35 17.33
N PRO A 13 14.47 -7.66 18.63
CA PRO A 13 15.32 -8.68 19.21
C PRO A 13 14.74 -10.09 19.05
N ASN A 14 15.62 -11.09 19.07
CA ASN A 14 15.26 -12.48 19.27
C ASN A 14 15.09 -12.81 20.76
N GLU A 15 14.78 -14.07 21.08
CA GLU A 15 14.60 -14.54 22.48
C GLU A 15 15.84 -14.35 23.36
N ALA A 16 17.02 -14.20 22.77
CA ALA A 16 18.28 -13.93 23.46
C ALA A 16 18.64 -12.44 23.52
N GLY A 17 17.73 -11.52 23.14
CA GLY A 17 17.98 -10.07 23.16
C GLY A 17 18.89 -9.54 22.05
N ARG A 18 19.31 -10.39 21.10
CA ARG A 18 20.15 -10.02 19.95
C ARG A 18 19.30 -9.62 18.76
N PRO A 19 19.83 -8.90 17.75
CA PRO A 19 19.06 -8.56 16.55
C PRO A 19 18.39 -9.79 15.92
N ALA A 20 17.15 -9.62 15.48
CA ALA A 20 16.42 -10.65 14.78
C ALA A 20 17.13 -11.02 13.47
N ASP A 21 17.31 -12.32 13.27
CA ASP A 21 17.86 -12.85 12.03
C ASP A 21 16.73 -13.07 11.02
N LEU A 22 16.89 -12.50 9.82
CA LEU A 22 15.88 -12.56 8.77
C LEU A 22 15.66 -13.99 8.26
N ASN A 23 16.70 -14.83 8.18
CA ASN A 23 16.54 -16.21 7.73
C ASN A 23 15.72 -17.03 8.74
N ASN A 24 15.95 -16.81 10.03
CA ASN A 24 15.15 -17.42 11.09
C ASN A 24 13.71 -16.90 11.05
N MET A 25 13.49 -15.60 10.85
CA MET A 25 12.15 -15.03 10.69
C MET A 25 11.40 -15.66 9.51
N LEU A 26 12.08 -15.82 8.37
CA LEU A 26 11.52 -16.46 7.18
C LEU A 26 11.10 -17.90 7.47
N ASN A 27 12.03 -18.72 7.96
CA ASN A 27 11.82 -20.16 8.10
C ASN A 27 10.89 -20.51 9.26
N ARG A 28 10.90 -19.74 10.35
CA ARG A 28 10.12 -20.06 11.55
C ARG A 28 8.74 -19.42 11.58
N LEU A 29 8.55 -18.29 10.91
CA LEU A 29 7.29 -17.53 10.99
C LEU A 29 6.58 -17.43 9.66
N ILE A 30 7.28 -17.05 8.59
CA ILE A 30 6.62 -16.73 7.31
C ILE A 30 6.28 -18.01 6.54
N LEU A 31 7.27 -18.87 6.28
CA LEU A 31 7.06 -20.08 5.49
C LEU A 31 6.02 -21.04 6.10
N PRO A 32 5.98 -21.29 7.43
CA PRO A 32 4.96 -22.16 8.01
C PRO A 32 3.52 -21.65 7.80
N VAL A 33 3.34 -20.33 7.73
CA VAL A 33 2.03 -19.72 7.46
C VAL A 33 1.66 -19.81 5.99
N LEU A 34 2.61 -19.50 5.09
CA LEU A 34 2.38 -19.52 3.64
C LEU A 34 2.25 -20.94 3.07
N ASN A 35 3.00 -21.90 3.65
CA ASN A 35 3.04 -23.30 3.24
C ASN A 35 2.20 -24.15 4.19
N ARG A 36 0.93 -23.74 4.36
CA ARG A 36 -0.05 -24.51 5.09
C ARG A 36 -0.87 -25.39 4.15
N CYS A 37 -1.36 -26.50 4.67
CA CYS A 37 -2.27 -27.39 3.94
C CYS A 37 -3.58 -26.67 3.64
N GLU A 38 -4.13 -26.87 2.43
CA GLU A 38 -5.43 -26.34 2.01
C GLU A 38 -6.57 -26.81 2.92
N VAL A 39 -6.48 -28.05 3.42
CA VAL A 39 -7.55 -28.71 4.19
C VAL A 39 -7.41 -28.41 5.69
N CYS A 40 -6.33 -28.86 6.34
CA CYS A 40 -6.19 -28.75 7.79
C CYS A 40 -5.54 -27.45 8.29
N LYS A 41 -5.07 -26.58 7.38
CA LYS A 41 -4.38 -25.31 7.67
C LYS A 41 -3.13 -25.42 8.55
N LYS A 42 -2.63 -26.64 8.81
CA LYS A 42 -1.33 -26.89 9.47
C LYS A 42 -0.19 -26.63 8.49
N SER A 43 0.95 -26.17 9.00
CA SER A 43 2.16 -26.03 8.19
C SER A 43 2.63 -27.39 7.70
N GLU A 44 3.37 -27.41 6.59
CA GLU A 44 3.94 -28.63 6.01
C GLU A 44 4.73 -29.47 7.05
N SER A 45 5.51 -28.83 7.91
CA SER A 45 6.29 -29.49 8.97
C SER A 45 5.44 -30.16 10.06
N VAL A 46 4.20 -29.70 10.27
CA VAL A 46 3.27 -30.20 11.30
C VAL A 46 2.20 -31.10 10.66
N HIS A 47 2.16 -31.18 9.33
CA HIS A 47 1.28 -32.09 8.60
C HIS A 47 1.75 -33.52 8.81
N GLY A 48 1.22 -34.17 9.85
CA GLY A 48 1.49 -35.57 10.16
C GLY A 48 0.77 -36.54 9.22
N ALA A 49 1.27 -37.78 9.15
CA ALA A 49 0.65 -38.88 8.39
C ALA A 49 -0.75 -39.24 8.93
N ASP A 50 -0.98 -38.91 10.19
CA ASP A 50 -2.20 -39.00 10.99
C ASP A 50 -3.30 -38.01 10.57
N ALA A 51 -3.02 -37.06 9.67
CA ALA A 51 -4.01 -36.10 9.18
C ALA A 51 -5.12 -36.72 8.29
N GLY A 52 -4.99 -37.99 7.90
CA GLY A 52 -5.98 -38.69 7.08
C GLY A 52 -6.12 -38.18 5.63
N HIS A 53 -5.26 -37.24 5.22
CA HIS A 53 -5.20 -36.71 3.85
C HIS A 53 -3.77 -36.35 3.45
N LYS A 54 -3.51 -36.37 2.14
CA LYS A 54 -2.23 -35.94 1.57
C LYS A 54 -2.09 -34.42 1.68
N TYR A 55 -0.88 -33.96 1.99
CA TYR A 55 -0.55 -32.54 1.98
C TYR A 55 -0.76 -31.95 0.57
N LYS A 56 -1.46 -30.82 0.52
CA LYS A 56 -1.58 -29.96 -0.66
C LYS A 56 -1.53 -28.51 -0.18
N ARG A 57 -0.60 -27.72 -0.71
CA ARG A 57 -0.43 -26.31 -0.32
C ARG A 57 -1.68 -25.49 -0.64
N ASP A 58 -2.08 -24.64 0.30
CA ASP A 58 -3.19 -23.70 0.15
C ASP A 58 -2.90 -22.64 -0.93
N ALA A 59 -3.54 -22.77 -2.09
CA ALA A 59 -3.35 -21.88 -3.24
C ALA A 59 -3.96 -20.48 -3.03
N SER A 60 -4.76 -20.27 -1.99
CA SER A 60 -5.28 -18.92 -1.65
C SER A 60 -4.20 -18.00 -1.08
N LEU A 61 -3.09 -18.56 -0.60
CA LEU A 61 -1.94 -17.81 -0.11
C LEU A 61 -0.90 -17.63 -1.22
N PRO A 62 -0.18 -16.49 -1.24
CA PRO A 62 0.88 -16.26 -2.21
C PRO A 62 2.08 -17.18 -1.96
N GLU A 63 2.87 -17.41 -3.01
CA GLU A 63 4.18 -18.04 -2.89
C GLU A 63 5.23 -17.03 -2.42
N TRP A 64 6.20 -17.52 -1.64
CA TRP A 64 7.30 -16.69 -1.20
C TRP A 64 8.32 -16.48 -2.32
N HIS A 65 8.49 -15.23 -2.75
CA HIS A 65 9.47 -14.84 -3.78
C HIS A 65 10.58 -13.92 -3.22
N GLY A 66 10.85 -14.00 -1.92
CA GLY A 66 11.91 -13.25 -1.26
C GLY A 66 11.47 -11.90 -0.67
N TRP A 67 12.37 -11.28 0.09
CA TRP A 67 12.13 -10.03 0.82
C TRP A 67 11.78 -8.85 -0.08
N HIS A 68 12.32 -8.83 -1.30
CA HIS A 68 11.98 -7.79 -2.27
C HIS A 68 10.52 -7.90 -2.72
N ALA A 69 10.03 -9.12 -2.99
CA ALA A 69 8.62 -9.35 -3.33
C ALA A 69 7.69 -8.97 -2.17
N PHE A 70 8.09 -9.28 -0.93
CA PHE A 70 7.35 -8.84 0.27
C PHE A 70 7.22 -7.31 0.34
N ARG A 71 8.33 -6.57 0.17
CA ARG A 71 8.32 -5.10 0.13
C ARG A 71 7.46 -4.55 -1.01
N ARG A 72 7.50 -5.19 -2.18
CA ARG A 72 6.67 -4.83 -3.34
C ARG A 72 5.18 -5.07 -3.10
N GLY A 73 4.83 -6.15 -2.41
CA GLY A 73 3.45 -6.46 -2.01
C GLY A 73 2.89 -5.39 -1.08
N LEU A 74 3.68 -4.95 -0.10
CA LEU A 74 3.31 -3.84 0.79
C LEU A 74 3.02 -2.55 0.00
N ALA A 75 3.93 -2.18 -0.92
CA ALA A 75 3.75 -1.00 -1.77
C ALA A 75 2.43 -1.06 -2.57
N THR A 76 2.19 -2.21 -3.22
CA THR A 76 0.98 -2.45 -4.02
C THR A 76 -0.29 -2.37 -3.17
N ASN A 77 -0.26 -2.90 -1.94
CA ASN A 77 -1.42 -2.85 -1.05
C ASN A 77 -1.71 -1.43 -0.54
N LEU A 78 -0.69 -0.66 -0.18
CA LEU A 78 -0.86 0.74 0.23
C LEU A 78 -1.46 1.58 -0.90
N TYR A 79 -1.04 1.34 -2.14
CA TYR A 79 -1.61 1.99 -3.31
C TYR A 79 -3.09 1.62 -3.51
N ARG A 80 -3.43 0.33 -3.41
CA ARG A 80 -4.83 -0.14 -3.51
C ARG A 80 -5.74 0.47 -2.43
N LEU A 81 -5.18 0.86 -1.29
CA LEU A 81 -5.88 1.57 -0.22
C LEU A 81 -6.01 3.08 -0.48
N GLY A 82 -5.52 3.60 -1.60
CA GLY A 82 -5.60 5.01 -1.98
C GLY A 82 -4.62 5.91 -1.23
N VAL A 83 -3.56 5.34 -0.63
CA VAL A 83 -2.54 6.14 0.07
C VAL A 83 -1.76 6.97 -0.96
N PRO A 84 -1.56 8.28 -0.75
CA PRO A 84 -0.81 9.12 -1.68
C PRO A 84 0.62 8.63 -1.90
N ASP A 85 1.09 8.68 -3.15
CA ASP A 85 2.40 8.13 -3.55
C ASP A 85 3.58 8.68 -2.75
N LYS A 86 3.55 9.97 -2.39
CA LYS A 86 4.59 10.60 -1.55
C LYS A 86 4.62 9.99 -0.14
N THR A 87 3.45 9.64 0.40
CA THR A 87 3.32 8.95 1.69
C THR A 87 3.82 7.52 1.58
N ILE A 88 3.47 6.80 0.51
CA ILE A 88 4.00 5.45 0.26
C ILE A 88 5.53 5.48 0.12
N GLN A 89 6.07 6.45 -0.61
CA GLN A 89 7.50 6.64 -0.77
C GLN A 89 8.19 6.86 0.58
N ALA A 90 7.61 7.70 1.44
CA ALA A 90 8.12 7.95 2.78
C ALA A 90 8.09 6.69 3.65
N ILE A 91 6.96 5.95 3.66
CA ILE A 91 6.80 4.69 4.41
C ILE A 91 7.83 3.66 3.97
N LEU A 92 8.03 3.49 2.67
CA LEU A 92 8.97 2.51 2.12
C LEU A 92 10.41 3.00 2.14
N ARG A 93 10.65 4.28 2.44
CA ARG A 93 11.98 4.93 2.50
C ARG A 93 12.82 4.66 1.25
N HIS A 94 12.25 4.87 0.06
CA HIS A 94 13.02 4.80 -1.19
C HIS A 94 13.95 6.02 -1.29
N ALA A 95 15.26 5.77 -1.40
CA ALA A 95 16.26 6.81 -1.64
C ALA A 95 16.12 7.45 -3.04
N ASP A 96 15.51 6.73 -3.99
CA ASP A 96 15.29 7.21 -5.35
C ASP A 96 13.82 7.00 -5.78
N VAL A 97 13.18 8.09 -6.24
CA VAL A 97 11.79 8.17 -6.74
C VAL A 97 11.56 7.21 -7.91
N THR A 98 12.60 6.84 -8.65
CA THR A 98 12.53 5.99 -9.84
C THR A 98 11.99 4.58 -9.56
N THR A 99 12.12 4.06 -8.34
CA THR A 99 11.54 2.75 -7.94
C THR A 99 10.05 2.86 -7.62
N THR A 100 9.64 3.99 -7.04
CA THR A 100 8.22 4.36 -6.86
C THR A 100 7.59 4.82 -8.17
N MET A 101 8.33 5.13 -9.22
CA MET A 101 7.74 5.46 -10.54
C MET A 101 7.72 4.24 -11.46
N LYS A 102 8.76 3.39 -11.49
CA LYS A 102 8.79 2.18 -12.34
C LYS A 102 7.72 1.13 -11.99
N CYS A 103 7.26 1.06 -10.73
CA CYS A 103 6.12 0.20 -10.39
C CYS A 103 4.76 0.86 -10.73
N TYR A 104 4.73 2.18 -10.99
CA TYR A 104 3.55 3.03 -10.97
C TYR A 104 3.26 3.78 -12.30
N VAL A 105 4.11 3.65 -13.34
CA VAL A 105 3.75 4.06 -14.73
C VAL A 105 2.79 3.02 -15.35
N LYS A 106 1.73 2.72 -14.62
CA LYS A 106 0.43 2.33 -15.15
C LYS A 106 -0.59 3.06 -14.28
N THR A 107 -0.61 4.38 -14.39
CA THR A 107 -1.79 5.18 -14.07
C THR A 107 -2.97 4.46 -14.71
N THR A 108 -3.79 3.84 -13.87
CA THR A 108 -5.00 3.18 -14.31
C THR A 108 -5.86 4.28 -14.94
N ARG A 109 -6.22 4.10 -16.22
CA ARG A 109 -7.02 5.07 -17.02
C ARG A 109 -8.21 5.70 -16.28
N PRO A 110 -8.91 5.01 -15.34
CA PRO A 110 -9.98 5.61 -14.55
C PRO A 110 -9.54 6.78 -13.66
N ASP A 111 -8.36 6.70 -13.03
CA ASP A 111 -7.91 7.69 -12.05
C ASP A 111 -7.47 9.00 -12.74
N VAL A 112 -6.89 8.87 -13.94
CA VAL A 112 -6.59 10.02 -14.81
C VAL A 112 -7.88 10.71 -15.23
N LYS A 113 -8.90 9.95 -15.62
CA LYS A 113 -10.20 10.53 -16.02
C LYS A 113 -10.88 11.23 -14.85
N ALA A 114 -10.93 10.60 -13.68
CA ALA A 114 -11.53 11.19 -12.47
C ALA A 114 -10.75 12.43 -11.97
N GLY A 115 -9.42 12.42 -12.10
CA GLY A 115 -8.59 13.59 -11.81
C GLY A 115 -8.86 14.76 -12.77
N MET A 116 -8.98 14.46 -14.07
CA MET A 116 -9.29 15.47 -15.09
C MET A 116 -10.72 16.02 -14.93
N GLU A 117 -11.70 15.18 -14.62
CA GLU A 117 -13.09 15.62 -14.34
C GLU A 117 -13.15 16.55 -13.11
N LYS A 118 -12.39 16.23 -12.04
CA LYS A 118 -12.29 17.10 -10.87
C LYS A 118 -11.61 18.43 -11.18
N PHE A 119 -10.56 18.40 -11.99
CA PHE A 119 -9.86 19.61 -12.42
C PHE A 119 -10.75 20.49 -13.30
N GLU A 120 -11.49 19.89 -14.24
CA GLU A 120 -12.46 20.58 -15.09
C GLU A 120 -13.56 21.22 -14.25
N THR A 121 -14.12 20.49 -13.28
CA THR A 121 -15.12 21.04 -12.35
C THR A 121 -14.58 22.20 -11.52
N ASP A 122 -13.35 22.10 -10.99
CA ASP A 122 -12.72 23.19 -10.23
C ASP A 122 -12.48 24.43 -11.10
N LEU A 123 -12.02 24.22 -12.33
CA LEU A 123 -11.82 25.30 -13.29
C LEU A 123 -13.14 26.00 -13.64
N GLU A 124 -14.20 25.24 -13.93
CA GLU A 124 -15.53 25.79 -14.21
C GLU A 124 -16.08 26.60 -13.03
N ASN A 125 -15.93 26.08 -11.80
CA ASN A 125 -16.34 26.79 -10.59
C ASN A 125 -15.60 28.12 -10.46
N ARG A 126 -14.27 28.12 -10.61
CA ARG A 126 -13.44 29.34 -10.50
C ARG A 126 -13.72 30.37 -11.61
N LEU A 127 -14.02 29.92 -12.83
CA LEU A 127 -14.42 30.79 -13.94
C LEU A 127 -15.82 31.36 -13.72
N SER A 128 -16.76 30.57 -13.20
CA SER A 128 -18.13 31.03 -12.90
C SER A 128 -18.16 32.04 -11.75
N ASP A 129 -17.35 31.85 -10.71
CA ASP A 129 -17.17 32.80 -9.60
C ASP A 129 -16.56 34.12 -10.08
N SER A 130 -15.61 34.06 -11.02
CA SER A 130 -15.03 35.25 -11.65
C SER A 130 -16.03 36.02 -12.52
N ASN A 131 -16.95 35.33 -13.20
CA ASN A 131 -18.03 35.98 -13.96
C ASN A 131 -19.12 36.57 -13.06
N ARG A 132 -19.32 36.03 -11.86
CA ARG A 132 -20.30 36.53 -10.88
C ARG A 132 -19.86 37.86 -10.25
N THR A 133 -18.56 38.02 -9.98
CA THR A 133 -17.99 39.27 -9.46
C THR A 133 -18.03 40.39 -10.49
N VAL A 134 -17.81 40.10 -11.77
CA VAL A 134 -17.88 41.10 -12.85
C VAL A 134 -19.32 41.57 -13.10
N LYS A 135 -20.33 40.69 -13.06
CA LYS A 135 -21.74 41.07 -13.24
C LYS A 135 -22.33 41.87 -12.07
N ALA A 136 -21.87 41.65 -10.84
CA ALA A 136 -22.33 42.40 -9.67
C ALA A 136 -21.83 43.87 -9.66
N ALA A 137 -20.79 44.18 -10.44
CA ALA A 137 -20.15 45.50 -10.46
C ALA A 137 -20.65 46.43 -11.59
N LEU A 138 -21.61 46.03 -12.43
CA LEU A 138 -22.17 46.89 -13.48
C LEU A 138 -23.48 47.55 -12.99
N PRO A 139 -23.48 48.84 -12.59
CA PRO A 139 -24.73 49.54 -12.33
C PRO A 139 -25.48 49.78 -13.64
N ALA A 140 -26.79 49.51 -13.63
CA ALA A 140 -27.70 49.83 -14.72
C ALA A 140 -27.75 51.35 -14.93
N SER A 141 -26.99 51.86 -15.92
CA SER A 141 -27.11 53.25 -16.35
C SER A 141 -28.42 53.40 -17.14
N ALA A 142 -29.41 54.00 -16.50
CA ALA A 142 -30.62 54.49 -17.14
C ALA A 142 -30.28 55.54 -18.20
N HIS A 143 -30.79 55.33 -19.42
CA HIS A 143 -30.91 56.40 -20.42
C HIS A 143 -32.15 57.25 -20.12
N PRO A 144 -32.04 58.57 -20.29
CA PRO A 144 -33.15 59.29 -20.88
C PRO A 144 -32.72 60.17 -22.06
N VAL A 145 -33.60 60.14 -23.06
CA VAL A 145 -33.93 61.07 -24.18
C VAL A 145 -32.95 62.19 -24.49
#